data_AF-A0A7S1L2T2-F1
#
_entry.id   AF-A0A7S1L2T2-F1
#
_cell.length_a   1.000
_cell.length_b   1.000
_cell.length_c   1.000
_cell.angle_alpha   90.00
_cell.angle_beta   90.00
_cell.angle_gamma   90.00
#
_symmetry.space_group_name_H-M   'P 1'
#
loop_
_entity.id
_entity.type
_entity.pdbx_description
1 polymer ?
#
loop_
_entity_poly.entity_id
_entity_poly.type
_entity_poly.pdbx_seq_one_letter_code
_entity_poly.pdbx_strand_id
1 'polypeptide(L)'
;PVADKGAAAPSRGLASFSHIRAAKVWEQGRAEDYTFAVDDSNWSEYLRKHGFCVLKNVLPVADFKQLEATFWREMAHVVPDLKRDDPATWRFPRDSRGIAREWGLPHSDFAWSVRVHPRLRHIFALIYGTEDLAVGMDSVKLDDTECRSQGPPWLHRDQLMDVDAYSIQSIFTFYEVGPENTGTILIRDSHVEEYWWDSEQDGVSLLRAKGRQRNSVKVPKGLQQEFMARAFKPHVPDNGLILFNSLTIHANAPSSAVRWKQEAKLHKPAPVQPRPNRVGVSVAMCPRSRRSEACRSRKMRVYMNQGSTAHWPDDELHWPDEWTGAEGDDMNEVWDRWGSQTQESSQDKWSERPGSRFRHLPKPDIRWRDRVNLL
;
A
#
# COMPACT_ATOMS: atom_id res chain seq x y z
N PRO A 1 63.86 -18.69 -36.81
CA PRO A 1 63.17 -17.37 -36.75
C PRO A 1 61.65 -17.60 -36.71
N VAL A 2 61.08 -17.86 -35.54
CA VAL A 2 60.56 -16.90 -34.54
C VAL A 2 59.21 -16.29 -34.97
N ALA A 3 58.29 -16.33 -34.01
CA ALA A 3 56.88 -16.00 -34.01
C ALA A 3 56.54 -14.53 -34.32
N ASP A 4 55.29 -14.30 -34.74
CA ASP A 4 54.31 -13.34 -34.16
C ASP A 4 52.97 -13.58 -34.90
N LYS A 5 51.84 -14.03 -34.32
CA LYS A 5 51.01 -13.55 -33.20
C LYS A 5 50.71 -12.05 -33.23
N GLY A 6 49.47 -11.71 -33.60
CA GLY A 6 48.78 -10.54 -33.06
C GLY A 6 48.13 -9.60 -34.08
N ALA A 7 46.88 -9.87 -34.44
CA ALA A 7 45.94 -8.80 -34.76
C ALA A 7 44.59 -9.16 -34.13
N ALA A 8 44.35 -8.58 -32.96
CA ALA A 8 43.16 -8.79 -32.15
C ALA A 8 41.93 -8.19 -32.83
N ALA A 9 40.84 -8.94 -32.83
CA ALA A 9 39.50 -8.43 -33.11
C ALA A 9 39.16 -7.28 -32.15
N PRO A 10 38.43 -6.23 -32.58
CA PRO A 10 37.99 -5.19 -31.68
C PRO A 10 37.07 -5.81 -30.63
N SER A 11 37.56 -5.87 -29.40
CA SER A 11 36.79 -6.27 -28.23
C SER A 11 35.55 -5.40 -28.18
N ARG A 12 34.37 -6.01 -28.33
CA ARG A 12 33.10 -5.43 -27.91
C ARG A 12 33.23 -5.13 -26.42
N GLY A 13 33.58 -3.88 -26.12
CA GLY A 13 33.58 -3.36 -24.77
C GLY A 13 32.22 -3.63 -24.17
N LEU A 14 32.19 -4.48 -23.13
CA LEU A 14 31.09 -4.58 -22.20
C LEU A 14 30.78 -3.15 -21.76
N ALA A 15 29.67 -2.61 -22.27
CA ALA A 15 29.14 -1.35 -21.81
C ALA A 15 28.85 -1.52 -20.31
N SER A 16 29.76 -0.97 -19.51
CA SER A 16 29.64 -0.82 -18.08
C SER A 16 28.24 -0.26 -17.76
N PHE A 17 27.43 -1.05 -17.04
CA PHE A 17 26.14 -0.63 -16.47
C PHE A 17 26.35 0.40 -15.36
N SER A 18 26.89 1.56 -15.70
CA SER A 18 27.25 2.65 -14.78
C SER A 18 26.42 3.92 -14.98
N HIS A 19 25.12 3.78 -15.29
CA HIS A 19 24.22 4.92 -15.51
C HIS A 19 22.91 4.87 -14.70
N ILE A 20 22.99 4.56 -13.41
CA ILE A 20 21.99 5.05 -12.45
C ILE A 20 22.71 6.02 -11.50
N ARG A 21 23.05 7.20 -12.03
CA ARG A 21 23.62 8.31 -11.26
C ARG A 21 22.87 9.60 -11.57
N ALA A 22 21.69 9.69 -10.97
CA ALA A 22 21.05 10.89 -10.42
C ALA A 22 19.71 10.43 -9.87
N ALA A 23 19.40 10.74 -8.62
CA ALA A 23 18.04 10.67 -8.12
C ALA A 23 17.16 11.47 -9.09
N LYS A 24 16.31 10.80 -9.88
CA LYS A 24 15.31 11.50 -10.69
C LYS A 24 14.41 12.22 -9.69
N VAL A 25 14.58 13.54 -9.56
CA VAL A 25 13.65 14.38 -8.82
C VAL A 25 12.36 14.31 -9.63
N TRP A 26 11.35 13.65 -9.07
CA TRP A 26 10.05 13.55 -9.70
C TRP A 26 9.47 14.94 -9.86
N GLU A 27 8.91 15.27 -11.03
CA GLU A 27 8.24 16.55 -11.20
C GLU A 27 7.09 16.64 -10.21
N GLN A 28 7.13 17.68 -9.39
CA GLN A 28 6.07 18.03 -8.46
C GLN A 28 5.35 19.24 -9.04
N GLY A 29 4.10 19.07 -9.46
CA GLY A 29 3.17 20.18 -9.53
C GLY A 29 3.07 20.89 -8.18
N ARG A 30 2.50 22.09 -8.14
CA ARG A 30 2.39 22.84 -6.90
C ARG A 30 1.42 22.14 -5.95
N ALA A 31 1.82 21.93 -4.69
CA ALA A 31 1.06 21.11 -3.75
C ALA A 31 -0.36 21.65 -3.53
N GLU A 32 -0.52 22.97 -3.53
CA GLU A 32 -1.78 23.68 -3.45
C GLU A 32 -2.76 23.37 -4.59
N ASP A 33 -2.27 22.91 -5.75
CA ASP A 33 -3.14 22.60 -6.89
C ASP A 33 -3.92 21.29 -6.69
N TYR A 34 -3.41 20.36 -5.87
CA TYR A 34 -3.99 19.02 -5.69
C TYR A 34 -4.21 18.61 -4.22
N THR A 35 -3.91 19.50 -3.27
CA THR A 35 -4.01 19.22 -1.83
C THR A 35 -5.13 20.03 -1.19
N PHE A 36 -6.07 19.33 -0.55
CA PHE A 36 -7.30 19.89 -0.02
C PHE A 36 -7.49 19.53 1.46
N ALA A 37 -8.28 20.30 2.19
CA ALA A 37 -8.83 19.83 3.45
C ALA A 37 -9.97 18.82 3.18
N VAL A 38 -10.27 17.95 4.13
CA VAL A 38 -11.39 16.99 4.01
C VAL A 38 -12.72 17.71 3.78
N ASP A 39 -12.89 18.86 4.44
CA ASP A 39 -14.13 19.65 4.43
C ASP A 39 -14.19 20.63 3.22
N ASP A 40 -13.20 20.59 2.33
CA ASP A 40 -13.19 21.36 1.07
C ASP A 40 -14.10 20.68 0.04
N SER A 41 -15.02 21.39 -0.60
CA SER A 41 -15.92 20.80 -1.58
C SER A 41 -15.25 20.45 -2.92
N ASN A 42 -14.04 20.95 -3.19
CA ASN A 42 -13.41 20.86 -4.51
C ASN A 42 -12.61 19.56 -4.73
N TRP A 43 -12.24 18.83 -3.67
CA TRP A 43 -11.34 17.69 -3.81
C TRP A 43 -11.95 16.53 -4.60
N SER A 44 -13.26 16.31 -4.49
CA SER A 44 -13.97 15.22 -5.18
C SER A 44 -14.05 15.48 -6.69
N GLU A 45 -14.29 16.74 -7.08
CA GLU A 45 -14.21 17.17 -8.47
C GLU A 45 -12.79 17.03 -9.03
N TYR A 46 -11.78 17.46 -8.27
CA TYR A 46 -10.39 17.33 -8.68
C TYR A 46 -10.02 15.84 -8.88
N LEU A 47 -10.39 14.96 -7.95
CA LEU A 47 -10.19 13.51 -8.03
C LEU A 47 -10.83 12.93 -9.29
N ARG A 48 -12.08 13.28 -9.59
CA ARG A 48 -12.78 12.82 -10.80
C ARG A 48 -12.09 13.31 -12.08
N LYS A 49 -11.65 14.56 -12.10
CA LYS A 49 -11.02 15.18 -13.28
C LYS A 49 -9.62 14.63 -13.55
N HIS A 50 -8.79 14.50 -12.52
CA HIS A 50 -7.36 14.23 -12.66
C HIS A 50 -6.94 12.82 -12.25
N GLY A 51 -7.87 12.03 -11.70
CA GLY A 51 -7.65 10.64 -11.30
C GLY A 51 -7.01 10.50 -9.93
N PHE A 52 -6.63 11.60 -9.28
CA PHE A 52 -6.07 11.59 -7.93
C PHE A 52 -6.35 12.91 -7.20
N CYS A 53 -6.24 12.90 -5.88
CA CYS A 53 -6.07 14.11 -5.07
C CYS A 53 -5.34 13.77 -3.76
N VAL A 54 -4.95 14.79 -3.00
CA VAL A 54 -4.38 14.64 -1.66
C VAL A 54 -5.26 15.37 -0.66
N LEU A 55 -5.60 14.72 0.44
CA LEU A 55 -6.25 15.35 1.59
C LEU A 55 -5.22 15.54 2.71
N LYS A 56 -5.26 16.70 3.38
CA LYS A 56 -4.39 17.02 4.53
C LYS A 56 -5.19 17.12 5.82
N ASN A 57 -4.50 16.96 6.96
CA ASN A 57 -5.09 17.04 8.30
C ASN A 57 -6.30 16.10 8.43
N VAL A 58 -6.12 14.87 7.96
CA VAL A 58 -7.22 13.91 7.79
C VAL A 58 -7.76 13.45 9.13
N LEU A 59 -6.90 13.23 10.13
CA LEU A 59 -7.28 12.88 11.49
C LEU A 59 -7.21 14.11 12.42
N PRO A 60 -8.06 14.21 13.45
CA PRO A 60 -7.86 15.17 14.53
C PRO A 60 -6.50 14.95 15.21
N VAL A 61 -5.92 16.02 15.76
CA VAL A 61 -4.56 15.99 16.34
C VAL A 61 -4.44 14.96 17.47
N ALA A 62 -5.49 14.80 18.29
CA ALA A 62 -5.50 13.83 19.38
C ALA A 62 -5.41 12.38 18.86
N ASP A 63 -6.24 12.06 17.86
CA ASP A 63 -6.29 10.72 17.25
C ASP A 63 -4.99 10.41 16.51
N PHE A 64 -4.42 11.40 15.82
CA PHE A 64 -3.13 11.27 15.15
C PHE A 64 -1.97 10.96 16.12
N LYS A 65 -1.95 11.61 17.30
CA LYS A 65 -0.97 11.31 18.36
C LYS A 65 -1.17 9.92 18.96
N GLN A 66 -2.42 9.50 19.17
CA GLN A 66 -2.71 8.16 19.66
C GLN A 66 -2.30 7.08 18.65
N LEU A 67 -2.51 7.36 17.36
CA LEU A 67 -2.12 6.49 16.27
C LEU A 67 -0.59 6.29 16.24
N GLU A 68 0.18 7.36 16.48
CA GLU A 68 1.64 7.29 16.61
C GLU A 68 2.08 6.36 17.75
N ALA A 69 1.51 6.57 18.94
CA ALA A 69 1.83 5.76 20.12
C ALA A 69 1.48 4.28 19.87
N THR A 70 0.39 4.02 19.16
CA THR A 70 -0.04 2.68 18.77
C THR A 70 0.95 2.04 17.80
N PHE A 71 1.34 2.74 16.73
CA PHE A 71 2.32 2.26 15.76
C PHE A 71 3.63 1.83 16.44
N TRP A 72 4.25 2.72 17.22
CA TRP A 72 5.54 2.43 17.85
C TRP A 72 5.46 1.31 18.90
N ARG A 73 4.36 1.25 19.66
CA ARG A 73 4.12 0.15 20.61
C ARG A 73 4.02 -1.19 19.88
N GLU A 74 3.21 -1.27 18.83
CA GLU A 74 3.03 -2.52 18.07
C GLU A 74 4.29 -2.93 17.32
N MET A 75 5.04 -1.96 16.77
CA MET A 75 6.31 -2.21 16.10
C MET A 75 7.38 -2.79 17.03
N ALA A 76 7.37 -2.41 18.31
CA ALA A 76 8.30 -2.96 19.30
C ALA A 76 8.07 -4.46 19.57
N HIS A 77 6.90 -5.01 19.25
CA HIS A 77 6.63 -6.44 19.35
C HIS A 77 7.16 -7.24 18.15
N VAL A 78 7.33 -6.60 16.99
CA VAL A 78 7.73 -7.27 15.74
C VAL A 78 9.18 -7.00 15.33
N VAL A 79 9.79 -5.92 15.85
CA VAL A 79 11.19 -5.59 15.61
C VAL A 79 11.98 -5.72 16.92
N PRO A 80 12.86 -6.73 17.04
CA PRO A 80 13.72 -6.89 18.20
C PRO A 80 14.59 -5.66 18.44
N ASP A 81 14.78 -5.31 19.72
CA ASP A 81 15.63 -4.19 20.18
C ASP A 81 15.26 -2.81 19.59
N LEU A 82 14.02 -2.65 19.10
CA LEU A 82 13.56 -1.39 18.50
C LEU A 82 13.63 -0.23 19.49
N LYS A 83 14.34 0.82 19.10
CA LYS A 83 14.37 2.11 19.79
C LYS A 83 13.86 3.20 18.86
N ARG A 84 12.81 3.90 19.28
CA ARG A 84 12.18 4.97 18.49
C ARG A 84 13.14 6.12 18.17
N ASP A 85 14.06 6.42 19.07
CA ASP A 85 15.03 7.51 18.96
C ASP A 85 16.34 7.10 18.27
N ASP A 86 16.53 5.81 17.95
CA ASP A 86 17.72 5.30 17.29
C ASP A 86 17.38 4.62 15.96
N PRO A 87 17.52 5.34 14.82
CA PRO A 87 17.23 4.80 13.49
C PRO A 87 18.08 3.59 13.11
N ALA A 88 19.23 3.38 13.76
CA ALA A 88 20.06 2.21 13.52
C ALA A 88 19.40 0.90 13.97
N THR A 89 18.41 0.98 14.87
CA THR A 89 17.64 -0.18 15.35
C THR A 89 16.43 -0.52 14.47
N TRP A 90 16.04 0.36 13.54
CA TRP A 90 14.82 0.13 12.75
C TRP A 90 15.07 -0.92 11.68
N ARG A 91 14.35 -2.05 11.75
CA ARG A 91 14.36 -3.13 10.75
C ARG A 91 12.94 -3.54 10.43
N PHE A 92 12.20 -2.68 9.74
CA PHE A 92 10.77 -2.90 9.55
C PHE A 92 10.52 -4.10 8.60
N PRO A 93 9.57 -5.01 8.93
CA PRO A 93 9.28 -6.16 8.10
C PRO A 93 8.44 -5.74 6.89
N ARG A 94 9.01 -5.85 5.69
CA ARG A 94 8.41 -5.41 4.43
C ARG A 94 9.05 -6.08 3.23
N ASP A 95 8.34 -6.14 2.10
CA ASP A 95 8.88 -6.61 0.83
C ASP A 95 9.85 -5.58 0.20
N SER A 96 10.46 -5.90 -0.96
CA SER A 96 11.40 -4.97 -1.61
C SER A 96 10.78 -3.61 -2.00
N ARG A 97 9.44 -3.50 -2.07
CA ARG A 97 8.69 -2.30 -2.45
C ARG A 97 8.18 -1.50 -1.26
N GLY A 98 8.49 -1.91 -0.02
CA GLY A 98 7.98 -1.23 1.18
C GLY A 98 6.54 -1.60 1.51
N ILE A 99 6.07 -2.77 1.07
CA ILE A 99 4.73 -3.26 1.34
C ILE A 99 4.79 -4.38 2.38
N ALA A 100 4.04 -4.23 3.46
CA ALA A 100 3.87 -5.24 4.50
C ALA A 100 2.46 -5.84 4.40
N ARG A 101 2.41 -7.11 3.96
CA ARG A 101 1.17 -7.91 3.81
C ARG A 101 1.07 -9.05 4.83
N GLU A 102 2.14 -9.28 5.58
CA GLU A 102 2.32 -10.42 6.48
C GLU A 102 2.51 -9.95 7.93
N TRP A 103 2.87 -10.88 8.82
CA TRP A 103 3.14 -10.63 10.25
C TRP A 103 1.93 -10.06 11.01
N GLY A 104 0.71 -10.23 10.47
CA GLY A 104 -0.50 -9.66 11.02
C GLY A 104 -0.54 -8.13 11.03
N LEU A 105 0.44 -7.44 10.42
CA LEU A 105 0.51 -5.98 10.38
C LEU A 105 -0.68 -5.32 9.67
N PRO A 106 -1.23 -5.90 8.58
CA PRO A 106 -2.52 -5.46 8.05
C PRO A 106 -3.64 -5.50 9.08
N HIS A 107 -3.54 -6.26 10.16
CA HIS A 107 -4.56 -6.36 11.22
C HIS A 107 -4.15 -5.76 12.56
N SER A 108 -3.05 -5.02 12.58
CA SER A 108 -2.63 -4.22 13.72
C SER A 108 -3.70 -3.21 14.13
N ASP A 109 -3.69 -2.80 15.39
CA ASP A 109 -4.53 -1.71 15.88
C ASP A 109 -4.20 -0.41 15.15
N PHE A 110 -2.94 -0.19 14.76
CA PHE A 110 -2.55 0.93 13.90
C PHE A 110 -3.33 0.91 12.58
N ALA A 111 -3.32 -0.20 11.84
CA ALA A 111 -4.01 -0.29 10.56
C ALA A 111 -5.53 -0.17 10.72
N TRP A 112 -6.11 -0.83 11.73
CA TRP A 112 -7.55 -0.77 11.98
C TRP A 112 -8.00 0.60 12.47
N SER A 113 -7.22 1.28 13.32
CA SER A 113 -7.55 2.63 13.78
C SER A 113 -7.69 3.61 12.62
N VAL A 114 -6.90 3.45 11.55
CA VAL A 114 -7.08 4.23 10.31
C VAL A 114 -8.32 3.80 9.55
N ARG A 115 -8.51 2.49 9.30
CA ARG A 115 -9.62 1.97 8.48
C ARG A 115 -11.01 2.25 9.09
N VAL A 116 -11.14 2.18 10.41
CA VAL A 116 -12.41 2.39 11.10
C VAL A 116 -12.64 3.86 11.46
N HIS A 117 -11.67 4.74 11.20
CA HIS A 117 -11.74 6.13 11.64
C HIS A 117 -12.95 6.85 11.01
N PRO A 118 -13.77 7.58 11.80
CA PRO A 118 -14.95 8.27 11.28
C PRO A 118 -14.64 9.24 10.13
N ARG A 119 -13.54 10.00 10.19
CA ARG A 119 -13.13 10.90 9.08
C ARG A 119 -12.77 10.16 7.80
N LEU A 120 -12.14 8.97 7.87
CA LEU A 120 -11.84 8.16 6.68
C LEU A 120 -13.11 7.59 6.08
N ARG A 121 -14.00 7.06 6.94
CA ARG A 121 -15.31 6.57 6.51
C ARG A 121 -16.12 7.67 5.84
N HIS A 122 -16.14 8.88 6.41
CA HIS A 122 -16.83 10.03 5.83
C HIS A 122 -16.30 10.41 4.44
N ILE A 123 -14.98 10.41 4.24
CA ILE A 123 -14.37 10.66 2.91
C ILE A 123 -14.91 9.66 1.88
N PHE A 124 -14.90 8.36 2.21
CA PHE A 124 -15.43 7.34 1.31
C PHE A 124 -16.96 7.42 1.15
N ALA A 125 -17.68 7.84 2.18
CA ALA A 125 -19.12 8.04 2.10
C ALA A 125 -19.47 9.17 1.11
N LEU A 126 -18.68 10.25 1.09
CA LEU A 126 -18.79 11.32 0.10
C LEU A 126 -18.48 10.83 -1.32
N ILE A 127 -17.48 9.95 -1.49
CA ILE A 127 -17.14 9.36 -2.80
C ILE A 127 -18.30 8.53 -3.35
N TYR A 128 -18.94 7.73 -2.50
CA TYR A 128 -19.93 6.74 -2.93
C TYR A 128 -21.38 7.14 -2.71
N GLY A 129 -21.64 8.27 -2.06
CA GLY A 129 -22.98 8.74 -1.72
C GLY A 129 -23.71 7.86 -0.70
N THR A 130 -22.98 7.11 0.14
CA THR A 130 -23.57 6.24 1.16
C THR A 130 -22.63 6.01 2.34
N GLU A 131 -23.19 5.99 3.56
CA GLU A 131 -22.46 5.63 4.79
C GLU A 131 -22.34 4.10 5.00
N ASP A 132 -23.15 3.32 4.26
CA ASP A 132 -23.12 1.86 4.33
C ASP A 132 -21.98 1.31 3.48
N LEU A 133 -20.79 1.28 4.10
CA LEU A 133 -19.53 0.94 3.44
C LEU A 133 -18.93 -0.37 3.95
N ALA A 134 -18.36 -1.12 3.01
CA ALA A 134 -17.45 -2.24 3.19
C ALA A 134 -15.99 -1.76 3.06
N VAL A 135 -15.05 -2.37 3.79
CA VAL A 135 -13.63 -2.00 3.75
C VAL A 135 -12.72 -3.15 3.29
N GLY A 136 -11.67 -2.82 2.54
CA GLY A 136 -10.61 -3.77 2.17
C GLY A 136 -9.58 -3.96 3.28
N MET A 137 -8.92 -5.12 3.31
CA MET A 137 -7.83 -5.44 4.26
C MET A 137 -6.47 -5.49 3.55
N ASP A 138 -6.16 -4.45 2.78
CA ASP A 138 -4.87 -4.33 2.09
C ASP A 138 -3.73 -4.06 3.10
N SER A 139 -2.54 -3.83 2.56
CA SER A 139 -1.25 -3.70 3.19
C SER A 139 -1.02 -2.45 4.05
N VAL A 140 0.00 -2.54 4.90
CA VAL A 140 0.70 -1.40 5.51
C VAL A 140 1.90 -1.04 4.63
N LYS A 141 2.19 0.26 4.46
CA LYS A 141 3.38 0.75 3.76
C LYS A 141 4.45 1.08 4.78
N LEU A 142 5.60 0.42 4.71
CA LEU A 142 6.72 0.59 5.64
C LEU A 142 8.02 0.75 4.89
N ASP A 143 8.76 1.80 5.23
CA ASP A 143 10.15 1.99 4.85
C ASP A 143 10.88 2.71 5.98
N ASP A 144 11.97 2.11 6.45
CA ASP A 144 12.68 2.52 7.67
C ASP A 144 13.68 3.65 7.39
N THR A 145 14.97 3.34 7.29
CA THR A 145 16.03 4.32 7.04
C THR A 145 16.75 4.08 5.71
N GLU A 146 16.63 2.87 5.15
CA GLU A 146 17.43 2.43 4.02
C GLU A 146 16.72 2.64 2.68
N CYS A 147 17.44 3.24 1.73
CA CYS A 147 17.13 3.05 0.32
C CYS A 147 17.53 1.60 -0.05
N ARG A 148 16.65 0.64 0.22
CA ARG A 148 16.85 -0.71 -0.33
C ARG A 148 16.67 -0.63 -1.85
N SER A 149 17.59 -1.25 -2.59
CA SER A 149 17.49 -1.36 -4.05
C SER A 149 16.11 -1.88 -4.43
N GLN A 150 15.32 -1.01 -5.05
CA GLN A 150 14.08 -1.42 -5.69
C GLN A 150 14.34 -1.58 -7.17
N GLY A 151 13.68 -2.55 -7.80
CA GLY A 151 13.62 -2.61 -9.25
C GLY A 151 12.98 -1.34 -9.83
N PRO A 152 13.05 -1.14 -11.15
CA PRO A 152 12.41 0.01 -11.79
C PRO A 152 10.92 0.08 -11.39
N PRO A 153 10.37 1.29 -11.17
CA PRO A 153 8.96 1.43 -10.84
C PRO A 153 8.11 0.72 -11.88
N TRP A 154 7.14 -0.06 -11.39
CA TRP A 154 6.30 -0.87 -12.25
C TRP A 154 5.01 -0.10 -12.51
N LEU A 155 4.96 0.64 -13.63
CA LEU A 155 3.75 1.36 -14.03
C LEU A 155 2.64 0.38 -14.42
N HIS A 156 1.52 0.50 -13.73
CA HIS A 156 0.33 -0.31 -13.91
C HIS A 156 -0.91 0.47 -13.49
N ARG A 157 -2.07 0.01 -13.93
CA ARG A 157 -3.34 0.30 -13.27
C ARG A 157 -3.91 -0.99 -12.72
N ASP A 158 -4.83 -0.88 -11.79
CA ASP A 158 -5.31 -2.00 -10.96
C ASP A 158 -6.74 -2.44 -11.30
N GLN A 159 -7.28 -1.86 -12.38
CA GLN A 159 -8.60 -2.13 -12.93
C GLN A 159 -8.54 -2.32 -14.46
N LEU A 160 -9.35 -3.25 -14.97
CA LEU A 160 -9.54 -3.47 -16.41
C LEU A 160 -10.56 -2.47 -16.94
N MET A 161 -10.46 -2.09 -18.23
CA MET A 161 -11.38 -1.11 -18.82
C MET A 161 -12.82 -1.62 -18.93
N ASP A 162 -13.02 -2.94 -19.02
CA ASP A 162 -14.33 -3.57 -19.10
C ASP A 162 -14.91 -3.98 -17.74
N VAL A 163 -14.33 -3.48 -16.64
CA VAL A 163 -14.89 -3.58 -15.30
C VAL A 163 -15.50 -2.22 -14.94
N ASP A 164 -16.83 -2.15 -14.95
CA ASP A 164 -17.60 -0.91 -14.72
C ASP A 164 -17.55 -0.40 -13.27
N ALA A 165 -17.03 -1.22 -12.35
CA ALA A 165 -17.05 -0.95 -10.92
C ALA A 165 -16.15 0.26 -10.56
N TYR A 166 -16.74 1.35 -10.06
CA TYR A 166 -15.97 2.54 -9.65
C TYR A 166 -15.12 2.26 -8.40
N SER A 167 -13.81 2.44 -8.48
CA SER A 167 -12.86 2.04 -7.44
C SER A 167 -11.88 3.16 -7.15
N ILE A 168 -11.86 3.62 -5.89
CA ILE A 168 -10.87 4.56 -5.38
C ILE A 168 -9.97 3.85 -4.39
N GLN A 169 -8.68 3.87 -4.67
CA GLN A 169 -7.64 3.46 -3.75
C GLN A 169 -7.17 4.65 -2.91
N SER A 170 -6.65 4.36 -1.72
CA SER A 170 -6.02 5.37 -0.91
C SER A 170 -4.87 4.84 -0.08
N ILE A 171 -3.93 5.73 0.25
CA ILE A 171 -2.85 5.45 1.20
C ILE A 171 -2.81 6.60 2.20
N PHE A 172 -3.19 6.33 3.45
CA PHE A 172 -2.96 7.25 4.56
C PHE A 172 -1.46 7.25 4.87
N THR A 173 -0.85 8.43 5.03
CA THR A 173 0.55 8.55 5.43
C THR A 173 0.64 9.16 6.82
N PHE A 174 1.39 8.47 7.67
CA PHE A 174 1.67 8.94 9.02
C PHE A 174 2.73 10.05 8.98
N TYR A 175 3.84 9.83 8.26
CA TYR A 175 4.84 10.87 8.02
C TYR A 175 4.70 11.47 6.61
N GLU A 176 5.11 12.73 6.46
CA GLU A 176 5.19 13.41 5.16
C GLU A 176 5.96 12.55 4.14
N VAL A 177 5.42 12.45 2.92
CA VAL A 177 6.02 11.81 1.75
C VAL A 177 6.35 12.89 0.71
N GLY A 178 7.59 13.34 0.75
CA GLY A 178 8.18 14.28 -0.19
C GLY A 178 8.81 13.61 -1.42
N PRO A 179 9.47 14.39 -2.30
CA PRO A 179 10.02 13.91 -3.56
C PRO A 179 11.09 12.80 -3.39
N GLU A 180 11.81 12.81 -2.28
CA GLU A 180 12.90 11.88 -1.97
C GLU A 180 12.49 10.60 -1.24
N ASN A 181 11.29 10.57 -0.64
CA ASN A 181 10.83 9.42 0.15
C ASN A 181 10.36 8.27 -0.75
N THR A 182 10.22 7.06 -0.22
CA THR A 182 9.44 6.03 -0.89
C THR A 182 8.00 6.51 -0.96
N GLY A 183 7.37 6.42 -2.13
CA GLY A 183 6.05 7.02 -2.35
C GLY A 183 5.32 6.43 -3.53
N THR A 184 4.26 7.10 -3.95
CA THR A 184 3.45 6.69 -5.11
C THR A 184 3.67 7.70 -6.22
N ILE A 185 4.04 7.22 -7.42
CA ILE A 185 4.00 8.02 -8.66
C ILE A 185 2.73 7.70 -9.43
N LEU A 186 2.23 8.68 -10.17
CA LEU A 186 0.99 8.66 -10.92
C LEU A 186 1.22 9.25 -12.31
N ILE A 187 0.44 8.81 -13.29
CA ILE A 187 0.27 9.49 -14.57
C ILE A 187 -1.06 10.23 -14.50
N ARG A 188 -1.02 11.56 -14.41
CA ARG A 188 -2.22 12.39 -14.33
C ARG A 188 -3.11 12.15 -15.55
N ASP A 189 -4.42 12.19 -15.33
CA ASP A 189 -5.47 12.06 -16.37
C ASP A 189 -5.54 10.68 -17.07
N SER A 190 -4.63 9.75 -16.76
CA SER A 190 -4.59 8.42 -17.39
C SER A 190 -5.80 7.52 -17.10
N HIS A 191 -6.66 7.87 -16.15
CA HIS A 191 -7.90 7.12 -15.85
C HIS A 191 -9.02 7.36 -16.86
N VAL A 192 -8.92 8.41 -17.68
CA VAL A 192 -9.87 8.72 -18.77
C VAL A 192 -9.25 8.56 -20.15
N GLU A 193 -7.95 8.25 -20.23
CA GLU A 193 -7.29 7.95 -21.49
C GLU A 193 -7.59 6.50 -21.89
N GLU A 194 -7.90 6.28 -23.17
CA GLU A 194 -7.97 4.95 -23.76
C GLU A 194 -6.60 4.58 -24.35
N TYR A 195 -6.17 3.35 -24.09
CA TYR A 195 -4.94 2.85 -24.65
C TYR A 195 -5.18 1.65 -25.55
N TRP A 196 -4.49 1.58 -26.69
CA TRP A 196 -4.65 0.49 -27.65
C TRP A 196 -4.35 -0.90 -27.03
N TRP A 197 -3.50 -0.95 -25.99
CA TRP A 197 -3.17 -2.19 -25.31
C TRP A 197 -4.23 -2.63 -24.29
N ASP A 198 -5.28 -1.85 -24.06
CA ASP A 198 -6.29 -2.15 -23.02
C ASP A 198 -7.16 -3.37 -23.35
N SER A 199 -7.22 -3.77 -24.61
CA SER A 199 -7.91 -4.99 -25.05
C SER A 199 -6.99 -6.20 -25.13
N GLU A 200 -5.72 -6.00 -25.49
CA GLU A 200 -4.75 -7.07 -25.73
C GLU A 200 -3.30 -6.60 -25.57
N GLN A 201 -2.46 -7.46 -25.00
CA GLN A 201 -1.01 -7.27 -24.95
C GLN A 201 -0.31 -8.62 -25.15
N ASP A 202 0.73 -8.63 -25.99
CA ASP A 202 1.56 -9.82 -26.26
C ASP A 202 0.73 -11.06 -26.66
N GLY A 203 -0.34 -10.88 -27.42
CA GLY A 203 -1.26 -11.95 -27.85
C GLY A 203 -2.21 -12.46 -26.76
N VAL A 204 -2.29 -11.76 -25.61
CA VAL A 204 -3.17 -12.11 -24.49
C VAL A 204 -4.21 -11.02 -24.29
N SER A 205 -5.48 -11.39 -24.28
CA SER A 205 -6.55 -10.43 -23.99
C SER A 205 -6.42 -9.87 -22.58
N LEU A 206 -6.62 -8.56 -22.47
CA LEU A 206 -6.65 -7.83 -21.22
C LEU A 206 -8.07 -7.63 -20.67
N LEU A 207 -9.09 -8.19 -21.32
CA LEU A 207 -10.50 -8.00 -20.97
C LEU A 207 -11.02 -9.09 -20.03
N ARG A 208 -11.81 -8.69 -19.03
CA ARG A 208 -12.56 -9.60 -18.14
C ARG A 208 -13.49 -10.49 -18.96
N ALA A 209 -14.20 -9.92 -19.94
CA ALA A 209 -15.12 -10.64 -20.82
C ALA A 209 -14.45 -11.76 -21.64
N LYS A 210 -13.11 -11.77 -21.71
CA LYS A 210 -12.30 -12.82 -22.37
C LYS A 210 -11.63 -13.76 -21.37
N GLY A 211 -12.09 -13.81 -20.13
CA GLY A 211 -11.66 -14.76 -19.10
C GLY A 211 -10.47 -14.30 -18.26
N ARG A 212 -10.03 -13.05 -18.40
CA ARG A 212 -8.93 -12.52 -17.57
C ARG A 212 -9.34 -12.47 -16.11
N GLN A 213 -8.54 -13.11 -15.26
CA GLN A 213 -8.77 -13.15 -13.82
C GLN A 213 -8.15 -11.96 -13.06
N ARG A 214 -7.00 -11.46 -13.53
CA ARG A 214 -6.27 -10.36 -12.88
C ARG A 214 -6.80 -9.00 -13.31
N ASN A 215 -7.22 -8.19 -12.33
CA ASN A 215 -7.71 -6.83 -12.58
C ASN A 215 -6.61 -5.82 -12.97
N SER A 216 -5.34 -6.13 -12.74
CA SER A 216 -4.22 -5.22 -13.06
C SER A 216 -3.73 -5.34 -14.50
N VAL A 217 -3.36 -4.20 -15.10
CA VAL A 217 -2.71 -4.08 -16.43
C VAL A 217 -1.42 -3.29 -16.30
N LYS A 218 -0.34 -3.80 -16.89
CA LYS A 218 0.96 -3.12 -16.93
C LYS A 218 1.03 -2.21 -18.14
N VAL A 219 1.68 -1.06 -18.02
CA VAL A 219 2.12 -0.32 -19.20
C VAL A 219 3.10 -1.19 -20.00
N PRO A 220 2.96 -1.32 -21.34
CA PRO A 220 3.86 -2.12 -22.16
C PRO A 220 5.34 -1.77 -21.96
N LYS A 221 6.22 -2.78 -22.01
CA LYS A 221 7.66 -2.59 -21.73
C LYS A 221 8.29 -1.50 -22.62
N GLY A 222 7.89 -1.42 -23.89
CA GLY A 222 8.37 -0.41 -24.84
C GLY A 222 7.93 1.02 -24.53
N LEU A 223 6.89 1.20 -23.71
CA LEU A 223 6.32 2.51 -23.37
C LEU A 223 6.67 2.98 -21.95
N GLN A 224 7.37 2.14 -21.17
CA GLN A 224 7.71 2.47 -19.78
C GLN A 224 8.49 3.79 -19.67
N GLN A 225 9.45 4.05 -20.56
CA GLN A 225 10.25 5.29 -20.50
C GLN A 225 9.41 6.53 -20.82
N GLU A 226 8.55 6.45 -21.82
CA GLU A 226 7.64 7.53 -22.22
C GLU A 226 6.67 7.88 -21.08
N PHE A 227 6.01 6.89 -20.50
CA PHE A 227 5.11 7.12 -19.37
C PHE A 227 5.87 7.59 -18.13
N MET A 228 7.07 7.07 -17.87
CA MET A 228 7.90 7.53 -16.76
C MET A 228 8.38 8.97 -16.91
N ALA A 229 8.43 9.50 -18.14
CA ALA A 229 8.73 10.92 -18.38
C ALA A 229 7.56 11.83 -17.97
N ARG A 230 6.32 11.31 -18.02
CA ARG A 230 5.08 11.99 -17.57
C ARG A 230 4.77 11.75 -16.09
N ALA A 231 5.54 10.91 -15.40
CA ALA A 231 5.24 10.49 -14.05
C ALA A 231 5.39 11.62 -13.03
N PHE A 232 4.32 11.84 -12.29
CA PHE A 232 4.19 12.85 -11.26
C PHE A 232 4.18 12.17 -9.89
N LYS A 233 4.94 12.72 -8.93
CA LYS A 233 4.94 12.25 -7.54
C LYS A 233 4.36 13.34 -6.63
N PRO A 234 3.10 13.20 -6.17
CA PRO A 234 2.52 14.19 -5.27
C PRO A 234 3.30 14.25 -3.97
N HIS A 235 3.49 15.47 -3.48
CA HIS A 235 3.81 15.68 -2.07
C HIS A 235 2.57 15.29 -1.25
N VAL A 236 2.75 14.46 -0.23
CA VAL A 236 1.68 14.10 0.71
C VAL A 236 2.15 14.53 2.09
N PRO A 237 1.46 15.48 2.76
CA PRO A 237 1.85 15.91 4.11
C PRO A 237 1.68 14.76 5.12
N ASP A 238 2.28 14.91 6.30
CA ASP A 238 1.92 14.05 7.43
C ASP A 238 0.44 14.21 7.76
N ASN A 239 -0.15 13.16 8.36
CA ASN A 239 -1.60 13.11 8.55
C ASN A 239 -2.37 13.35 7.23
N GLY A 240 -1.81 12.86 6.12
CA GLY A 240 -2.31 13.04 4.76
C GLY A 240 -2.88 11.75 4.19
N LEU A 241 -3.76 11.89 3.20
CA LEU A 241 -4.36 10.77 2.46
C LEU A 241 -4.25 11.07 0.97
N ILE A 242 -3.51 10.23 0.24
CA ILE A 242 -3.61 10.23 -1.22
C ILE A 242 -4.79 9.36 -1.64
N LEU A 243 -5.67 9.89 -2.49
CA LEU A 243 -6.76 9.18 -3.14
C LEU A 243 -6.45 9.09 -4.63
N PHE A 244 -6.69 7.94 -5.25
CA PHE A 244 -6.54 7.78 -6.70
C PHE A 244 -7.50 6.73 -7.26
N ASN A 245 -7.98 6.98 -8.47
CA ASN A 245 -8.82 6.05 -9.21
C ASN A 245 -8.01 4.80 -9.59
N SER A 246 -8.58 3.60 -9.44
CA SER A 246 -7.89 2.34 -9.80
C SER A 246 -7.52 2.23 -11.28
N LEU A 247 -8.13 3.04 -12.16
CA LEU A 247 -7.75 3.19 -13.56
C LEU A 247 -6.54 4.11 -13.78
N THR A 248 -6.19 4.96 -12.80
CA THR A 248 -5.01 5.83 -12.90
C THR A 248 -3.74 4.98 -12.89
N ILE A 249 -2.91 5.14 -13.93
CA ILE A 249 -1.61 4.47 -14.01
C ILE A 249 -0.72 5.00 -12.88
N HIS A 250 -0.15 4.08 -12.11
CA HIS A 250 0.64 4.39 -10.95
C HIS A 250 1.75 3.34 -10.71
N ALA A 251 2.67 3.68 -9.83
CA ALA A 251 3.68 2.75 -9.33
C ALA A 251 4.21 3.17 -7.96
N ASN A 252 4.86 2.25 -7.27
CA ASN A 252 5.71 2.60 -6.14
C ASN A 252 7.00 3.25 -6.66
N ALA A 253 7.32 4.44 -6.16
CA ALA A 253 8.60 5.09 -6.38
C ALA A 253 9.53 4.78 -5.20
N PRO A 254 10.74 4.25 -5.45
CA PRO A 254 11.73 4.07 -4.40
C PRO A 254 12.18 5.41 -3.83
N SER A 255 12.59 5.38 -2.57
CA SER A 255 13.32 6.49 -2.00
C SER A 255 14.60 6.75 -2.78
N SER A 256 14.92 8.02 -2.99
CA SER A 256 16.13 8.46 -3.69
C SER A 256 17.21 8.98 -2.74
N ALA A 257 16.89 9.12 -1.45
CA ALA A 257 17.82 9.54 -0.41
C ALA A 257 17.38 9.10 0.98
N VAL A 258 18.33 9.08 1.91
CA VAL A 258 18.05 8.85 3.33
C VAL A 258 17.45 10.13 3.93
N ARG A 259 16.16 10.08 4.32
CA ARG A 259 15.38 11.21 4.84
C ARG A 259 16.15 12.08 5.83
N TRP A 260 16.67 11.47 6.90
CA TRP A 260 17.34 12.21 7.98
C TRP A 260 18.64 12.90 7.54
N LYS A 261 19.39 12.32 6.59
CA LYS A 261 20.63 12.93 6.06
C LYS A 261 20.33 14.18 5.25
N GLN A 262 19.13 14.30 4.66
CA GLN A 262 18.74 15.48 3.90
C GLN A 262 18.07 16.53 4.76
N GLU A 263 17.20 16.15 5.69
CA GLU A 263 16.61 17.09 6.66
C GLU A 263 17.70 17.87 7.42
N ALA A 264 18.79 17.19 7.81
CA ALA A 264 19.96 17.83 8.41
C ALA A 264 20.74 18.77 7.47
N LYS A 265 20.71 18.53 6.15
CA LYS A 265 21.41 19.35 5.14
C LYS A 265 20.62 20.57 4.67
N LEU A 266 19.30 20.51 4.71
CA LEU A 266 18.40 21.55 4.18
C LEU A 266 18.24 22.78 5.11
N HIS A 267 19.06 22.91 6.16
CA HIS A 267 18.97 23.97 7.19
C HIS A 267 17.57 24.10 7.84
N LYS A 268 16.70 23.10 7.67
CA LYS A 268 15.49 22.98 8.49
C LYS A 268 15.95 22.55 9.89
N PRO A 269 15.33 23.04 10.98
CA PRO A 269 15.58 22.44 12.28
C PRO A 269 15.30 20.94 12.14
N ALA A 270 16.30 20.11 12.48
CA ALA A 270 16.12 18.67 12.47
C ALA A 270 14.88 18.35 13.32
N PRO A 271 14.02 17.40 12.90
CA PRO A 271 12.87 17.05 13.72
C PRO A 271 13.36 16.64 15.11
N VAL A 272 12.56 16.96 16.13
CA VAL A 272 12.89 16.67 17.54
C VAL A 272 13.21 15.17 17.75
N GLN A 273 12.64 14.32 16.90
CA GLN A 273 12.96 12.89 16.81
C GLN A 273 13.13 12.47 15.36
N PRO A 274 13.98 11.46 15.07
CA PRO A 274 14.11 10.92 13.74
C PRO A 274 12.80 10.27 13.27
N ARG A 275 12.56 10.28 11.96
CA ARG A 275 11.34 9.73 11.34
C ARG A 275 11.67 8.67 10.29
N PRO A 276 10.95 7.54 10.25
CA PRO A 276 10.98 6.60 9.13
C PRO A 276 10.74 7.27 7.77
N ASN A 277 11.25 6.63 6.71
CA ASN A 277 11.10 7.10 5.35
C ASN A 277 9.63 7.08 4.90
N ARG A 278 8.91 5.99 5.22
CA ARG A 278 7.48 5.85 4.93
C ARG A 278 6.80 5.00 6.00
N VAL A 279 5.68 5.49 6.52
CA VAL A 279 4.73 4.71 7.32
C VAL A 279 3.34 5.10 6.88
N GLY A 280 2.54 4.13 6.42
CA GLY A 280 1.20 4.39 5.93
C GLY A 280 0.32 3.16 5.89
N VAL A 281 -0.97 3.35 5.65
CA VAL A 281 -1.98 2.28 5.61
C VAL A 281 -2.75 2.40 4.30
N SER A 282 -2.79 1.33 3.52
CA SER A 282 -3.71 1.25 2.38
C SER A 282 -5.14 1.15 2.90
N VAL A 283 -6.02 2.00 2.40
CA VAL A 283 -7.46 1.96 2.71
C VAL A 283 -8.25 2.09 1.41
N ALA A 284 -9.25 1.26 1.25
CA ALA A 284 -10.23 1.37 0.19
C ALA A 284 -11.56 0.88 0.73
N MET A 285 -12.63 1.56 0.35
CA MET A 285 -14.00 1.22 0.73
C MET A 285 -14.89 1.24 -0.50
N CYS A 286 -16.04 0.59 -0.40
CA CYS A 286 -17.11 0.66 -1.40
C CYS A 286 -18.47 0.49 -0.70
N PRO A 287 -19.59 0.78 -1.37
CA PRO A 287 -20.91 0.42 -0.87
C PRO A 287 -20.96 -1.05 -0.46
N ARG A 288 -21.52 -1.33 0.73
CA ARG A 288 -21.69 -2.71 1.22
C ARG A 288 -22.52 -3.56 0.26
N SER A 289 -23.47 -2.94 -0.45
CA SER A 289 -24.30 -3.59 -1.48
C SER A 289 -23.53 -4.20 -2.64
N ARG A 290 -22.27 -3.80 -2.88
CA ARG A 290 -21.39 -4.42 -3.88
C ARG A 290 -20.72 -5.70 -3.40
N ARG A 291 -20.73 -5.98 -2.10
CA ARG A 291 -20.06 -7.13 -1.50
C ARG A 291 -21.07 -8.19 -1.13
N SER A 292 -21.00 -9.34 -1.80
CA SER A 292 -21.81 -10.50 -1.44
C SER A 292 -21.42 -11.07 -0.08
N GLU A 293 -22.33 -11.82 0.54
CA GLU A 293 -22.05 -12.54 1.78
C GLU A 293 -20.95 -13.60 1.59
N ALA A 294 -20.81 -14.15 0.39
CA ALA A 294 -19.72 -15.07 0.05
C ALA A 294 -18.35 -14.37 0.08
N CYS A 295 -18.25 -13.17 -0.52
CA CYS A 295 -17.03 -12.37 -0.46
C CYS A 295 -16.70 -11.95 0.97
N ARG A 296 -17.70 -11.50 1.72
CA ARG A 296 -17.60 -11.18 3.15
C ARG A 296 -17.06 -12.37 3.96
N SER A 297 -17.65 -13.56 3.79
CA SER A 297 -17.22 -14.79 4.45
C SER A 297 -15.77 -15.15 4.12
N ARG A 298 -15.37 -15.00 2.85
CA ARG A 298 -13.97 -15.22 2.43
C ARG A 298 -13.02 -14.22 3.09
N LYS A 299 -13.39 -12.94 3.13
CA LYS A 299 -12.61 -11.88 3.80
C LYS A 299 -12.49 -12.13 5.29
N MET A 300 -13.56 -12.55 5.97
CA MET A 300 -13.51 -12.97 7.37
C MET A 300 -12.52 -14.12 7.58
N ARG A 301 -12.51 -15.14 6.70
CA ARG A 301 -11.52 -16.22 6.79
C ARG A 301 -10.09 -15.71 6.64
N VAL A 302 -9.84 -14.81 5.69
CA VAL A 302 -8.53 -14.17 5.51
C VAL A 302 -8.11 -13.39 6.76
N TYR A 303 -9.03 -12.62 7.35
CA TYR A 303 -8.82 -11.90 8.60
C TYR A 303 -8.42 -12.83 9.75
N MET A 304 -9.19 -13.90 9.97
CA MET A 304 -8.94 -14.86 11.04
C MET A 304 -7.60 -15.58 10.89
N ASN A 305 -7.14 -15.75 9.65
CA ASN A 305 -5.83 -16.32 9.33
C ASN A 305 -4.70 -15.28 9.26
N GLN A 306 -4.96 -14.03 9.66
CA GLN A 306 -4.02 -12.92 9.64
C GLN A 306 -3.45 -12.56 8.25
N GLY A 307 -4.15 -12.95 7.18
CA GLY A 307 -3.79 -12.63 5.80
C GLY A 307 -4.29 -11.26 5.35
N SER A 308 -3.77 -10.71 4.28
CA SER A 308 -4.30 -9.47 3.66
C SER A 308 -5.09 -9.75 2.39
N THR A 309 -5.91 -8.79 1.99
CA THR A 309 -6.62 -8.80 0.70
C THR A 309 -6.04 -7.75 -0.23
N ALA A 310 -6.71 -7.50 -1.36
CA ALA A 310 -6.43 -6.36 -2.23
C ALA A 310 -7.17 -5.09 -1.77
N HIS A 311 -7.03 -4.02 -2.55
CA HIS A 311 -7.79 -2.79 -2.43
C HIS A 311 -9.29 -2.97 -2.73
N TRP A 312 -9.69 -4.01 -3.47
CA TRP A 312 -11.10 -4.33 -3.74
C TRP A 312 -11.83 -4.80 -2.46
N PRO A 313 -12.77 -4.01 -1.90
CA PRO A 313 -13.52 -4.38 -0.70
C PRO A 313 -14.66 -5.35 -1.00
N ASP A 314 -15.02 -5.51 -2.27
CA ASP A 314 -16.16 -6.23 -2.80
C ASP A 314 -15.75 -7.46 -3.62
N ASP A 315 -16.67 -7.93 -4.46
CA ASP A 315 -16.59 -9.17 -5.24
C ASP A 315 -15.55 -9.13 -6.36
N GLU A 316 -15.01 -7.95 -6.68
CA GLU A 316 -13.88 -7.77 -7.61
C GLU A 316 -12.55 -8.34 -7.07
N LEU A 317 -12.55 -8.84 -5.84
CA LEU A 317 -11.46 -9.64 -5.29
C LEU A 317 -11.39 -11.02 -5.99
N HIS A 318 -10.80 -11.05 -7.18
CA HIS A 318 -10.52 -12.29 -7.92
C HIS A 318 -9.16 -12.87 -7.52
N TRP A 319 -9.14 -13.72 -6.50
CA TRP A 319 -7.95 -14.52 -6.17
C TRP A 319 -8.19 -16.01 -6.50
N PRO A 320 -7.35 -16.63 -7.34
CA PRO A 320 -7.19 -18.08 -7.35
C PRO A 320 -6.25 -18.46 -6.19
N ASP A 321 -6.84 -18.95 -5.09
CA ASP A 321 -6.31 -19.75 -3.97
C ASP A 321 -4.83 -19.74 -3.49
N GLU A 322 -3.97 -18.81 -3.89
CA GLU A 322 -2.56 -18.85 -3.49
C GLU A 322 -2.20 -17.79 -2.43
N TRP A 323 -2.10 -18.27 -1.17
CA TRP A 323 -1.41 -17.73 0.03
C TRP A 323 -2.25 -16.95 1.08
N THR A 324 -2.27 -17.27 2.38
CA THR A 324 -1.82 -18.43 3.19
C THR A 324 -2.56 -18.47 4.52
N GLY A 325 -3.02 -19.67 4.91
CA GLY A 325 -3.48 -19.97 6.25
C GLY A 325 -4.83 -20.66 6.22
N ALA A 326 -4.82 -21.98 6.40
CA ALA A 326 -5.96 -22.88 6.60
C ALA A 326 -6.95 -23.03 5.42
N GLU A 327 -6.67 -24.02 4.56
CA GLU A 327 -7.73 -24.91 4.09
C GLU A 327 -8.15 -25.80 5.27
N GLY A 328 -9.45 -25.95 5.55
CA GLY A 328 -9.94 -27.12 6.30
C GLY A 328 -11.00 -26.89 7.38
N ASP A 329 -11.14 -25.72 7.98
CA ASP A 329 -12.01 -25.59 9.17
C ASP A 329 -13.45 -25.15 8.81
N ASP A 330 -14.44 -25.91 9.30
CA ASP A 330 -15.86 -25.55 9.27
C ASP A 330 -16.08 -24.26 10.08
N MET A 331 -16.77 -23.29 9.48
CA MET A 331 -17.05 -22.01 10.12
C MET A 331 -17.79 -22.20 11.45
N ASN A 332 -18.70 -23.17 11.57
CA ASN A 332 -19.42 -23.42 12.82
C ASN A 332 -18.48 -23.91 13.94
N GLU A 333 -17.50 -24.76 13.62
CA GLU A 333 -16.48 -25.19 14.58
C GLU A 333 -15.54 -24.05 14.99
N VAL A 334 -15.21 -23.14 14.06
CA VAL A 334 -14.46 -21.92 14.39
C VAL A 334 -15.30 -21.00 15.29
N TRP A 335 -16.59 -20.82 15.02
CA TRP A 335 -17.47 -20.03 15.87
C TRP A 335 -17.60 -20.61 17.29
N ASP A 336 -17.77 -21.93 17.43
CA ASP A 336 -17.92 -22.60 18.74
C ASP A 336 -16.62 -22.65 19.55
N ARG A 337 -15.48 -22.86 18.87
CA ARG A 337 -14.15 -22.88 19.51
C ARG A 337 -13.74 -21.52 20.08
N TRP A 338 -14.28 -20.43 19.53
CA TRP A 338 -14.03 -19.07 19.99
C TRP A 338 -15.11 -18.55 20.95
N GLY A 339 -16.37 -18.95 20.78
CA GLY A 339 -17.46 -18.63 21.72
C GLY A 339 -17.30 -19.28 23.10
N SER A 340 -16.54 -20.37 23.19
CA SER A 340 -16.30 -21.13 24.42
C SER A 340 -15.02 -20.73 25.20
N GLN A 341 -14.14 -19.89 24.63
CA GLN A 341 -12.93 -19.45 25.34
C GLN A 341 -13.23 -18.25 26.24
N THR A 342 -13.67 -18.52 27.47
CA THR A 342 -13.53 -17.57 28.57
C THR A 342 -12.06 -17.30 28.87
N GLN A 343 -11.77 -16.08 29.34
CA GLN A 343 -10.48 -15.38 29.32
C GLN A 343 -9.27 -16.03 30.03
N GLU A 344 -9.36 -17.26 30.55
CA GLU A 344 -8.43 -17.73 31.59
C GLU A 344 -7.62 -19.01 31.32
N SER A 345 -7.76 -19.71 30.20
CA SER A 345 -6.98 -20.97 30.06
C SER A 345 -6.54 -21.28 28.64
N SER A 346 -5.38 -20.75 28.22
CA SER A 346 -4.54 -21.41 27.21
C SER A 346 -3.24 -20.62 27.02
N GLN A 347 -2.31 -20.72 27.98
CA GLN A 347 -0.93 -20.26 27.81
C GLN A 347 -0.04 -21.33 27.18
N ASP A 348 -0.47 -22.59 27.11
CA ASP A 348 0.36 -23.68 26.64
C ASP A 348 -0.33 -24.52 25.56
N LYS A 349 0.48 -24.92 24.56
CA LYS A 349 0.22 -25.82 23.41
C LYS A 349 -0.02 -25.15 22.05
N TRP A 350 0.96 -24.40 21.56
CA TRP A 350 1.19 -24.23 20.11
C TRP A 350 2.69 -24.02 19.80
N SER A 351 3.53 -24.98 20.19
CA SER A 351 4.94 -25.01 19.78
C SER A 351 5.17 -26.24 18.91
N GLU A 352 5.48 -26.00 17.63
CA GLU A 352 6.33 -26.81 16.73
C GLU A 352 5.90 -26.65 15.26
N ARG A 353 6.16 -25.46 14.69
CA ARG A 353 6.43 -25.26 13.26
C ARG A 353 7.47 -24.14 13.08
N PRO A 354 8.36 -24.20 12.07
CA PRO A 354 9.26 -23.10 11.75
C PRO A 354 8.42 -21.88 11.34
N GLY A 355 8.61 -20.74 12.02
CA GLY A 355 7.75 -19.54 11.90
C GLY A 355 6.99 -19.15 13.19
N SER A 356 7.13 -19.95 14.26
CA SER A 356 6.41 -19.80 15.53
C SER A 356 6.87 -18.66 16.46
N ARG A 357 7.90 -17.88 16.12
CA ARG A 357 8.30 -16.70 16.92
C ARG A 357 7.47 -15.43 16.68
N PHE A 358 6.54 -15.45 15.72
CA PHE A 358 5.85 -14.23 15.26
C PHE A 358 4.32 -14.25 15.41
N ARG A 359 3.74 -15.15 16.23
CA ARG A 359 2.30 -15.17 16.55
C ARG A 359 1.97 -14.48 17.88
N HIS A 360 2.54 -13.31 18.13
CA HIS A 360 2.37 -12.57 19.39
C HIS A 360 1.72 -11.19 19.22
N LEU A 361 0.92 -10.98 18.18
CA LEU A 361 -0.06 -9.91 18.24
C LEU A 361 -1.23 -10.36 19.16
N PRO A 362 -1.72 -9.48 20.05
CA PRO A 362 -2.83 -9.83 20.94
C PRO A 362 -4.02 -10.37 20.14
N LYS A 363 -4.72 -11.37 20.69
CA LYS A 363 -6.00 -11.85 20.15
C LYS A 363 -6.92 -10.64 19.92
N PRO A 364 -7.77 -10.63 18.88
CA PRO A 364 -8.69 -9.54 18.61
C PRO A 364 -9.48 -9.17 19.88
N ASP A 365 -9.33 -7.93 20.34
CA ASP A 365 -10.00 -7.39 21.52
C ASP A 365 -11.49 -7.11 21.23
N ILE A 366 -12.24 -6.54 22.17
CA ILE A 366 -13.67 -6.19 22.01
C ILE A 366 -13.97 -5.39 20.72
N ARG A 367 -12.97 -4.72 20.11
CA ARG A 367 -13.09 -4.04 18.80
C ARG A 367 -13.19 -5.00 17.62
N TRP A 368 -13.06 -6.31 17.83
CA TRP A 368 -13.16 -7.34 16.79
C TRP A 368 -14.54 -7.36 16.13
N ARG A 369 -15.61 -7.15 16.89
CA ARG A 369 -16.99 -7.14 16.34
C ARG A 369 -17.15 -6.01 15.35
N ASP A 370 -16.61 -4.84 15.68
CA ASP A 370 -16.64 -3.68 14.79
C ASP A 370 -15.81 -3.92 13.52
N ARG A 371 -14.65 -4.57 13.64
CA ARG A 371 -13.82 -4.97 12.48
C ARG A 371 -14.58 -5.96 11.59
N VAL A 372 -15.15 -7.01 12.16
CA VAL A 372 -15.93 -8.03 11.44
C VAL A 372 -17.20 -7.45 10.80
N ASN A 373 -17.84 -6.46 11.41
CA ASN A 373 -18.99 -5.78 10.82
C ASN A 373 -18.62 -4.93 9.60
N LEU A 374 -17.37 -4.45 9.53
CA LEU A 374 -16.83 -3.70 8.39
C LEU A 374 -16.31 -4.62 7.29
N LEU A 375 -15.84 -5.83 7.64
CA LEU A 375 -15.53 -6.92 6.72
C LEU A 375 -16.77 -7.53 6.10
#